data_AF-A0A537IN21-F1
#
_entry.id   AF-A0A537IN21-F1
#
_cell.length_a   1.000
_cell.length_b   1.000
_cell.length_c   1.000
_cell.angle_alpha   90.00
_cell.angle_beta   90.00
_cell.angle_gamma   90.00
#
_symmetry.space_group_name_H-M   'P 1'
#
loop_
_entity.id
_entity.type
_entity.pdbx_description
1 polymer ?
#
loop_
_entity_poly.entity_id
_entity_poly.type
_entity_poly.pdbx_seq_one_letter_code
_entity_poly.pdbx_strand_id
1 'polypeptide(L)'
;MKTCAWSYEKEWRIPAPGRRPDDSELFGDYGFHPRELTAIYVGPNCPDEDRADLLALLTHGLEHVQAHQMSFDIPQARLVSRPILR
;
A
#
# COMPACT_ATOMS: atom_id res chain seq x y z
N MET A 1 3.83 -30.77 -1.29
CA MET A 1 3.82 -30.33 0.12
C MET A 1 3.88 -28.81 0.10
N LYS A 2 2.76 -28.10 0.32
CA LYS A 2 2.72 -26.62 0.25
C LYS A 2 3.29 -26.07 1.57
N THR A 3 4.30 -25.22 1.50
CA THR A 3 5.07 -24.71 2.65
C THR A 3 4.42 -23.45 3.23
N CYS A 4 4.20 -23.42 4.55
CA CYS A 4 3.62 -22.30 5.34
C CYS A 4 4.51 -21.05 5.44
N ALA A 5 5.50 -20.88 4.56
CA ALA A 5 6.49 -19.81 4.70
C ALA A 5 5.88 -18.39 4.60
N TRP A 6 4.69 -18.27 4.01
CA TRP A 6 4.03 -16.99 3.70
C TRP A 6 3.03 -16.54 4.77
N SER A 7 2.84 -17.32 5.85
CA SER A 7 1.83 -16.99 6.89
C SER A 7 2.14 -15.72 7.69
N TYR A 8 3.33 -15.16 7.54
CA TYR A 8 3.81 -13.99 8.28
C TYR A 8 3.86 -12.72 7.44
N GLU A 9 3.60 -12.79 6.14
CA GLU A 9 3.41 -11.58 5.35
C GLU A 9 2.09 -10.92 5.79
N LYS A 10 2.15 -9.64 6.12
CA LYS A 10 1.00 -8.83 6.51
C LYS A 10 0.12 -8.58 5.28
N GLU A 11 -0.53 -9.63 4.81
CA GLU A 11 -1.38 -9.61 3.63
C GLU A 11 -2.61 -8.73 3.92
N TRP A 12 -2.84 -7.74 3.05
CA TRP A 12 -3.98 -6.86 3.17
C TRP A 12 -5.22 -7.65 2.74
N ARG A 13 -6.02 -8.09 3.72
CA ARG A 13 -7.28 -8.78 3.44
C ARG A 13 -8.30 -7.79 2.90
N ILE A 14 -8.59 -7.88 1.60
CA ILE A 14 -9.71 -7.14 1.00
C ILE A 14 -11.00 -7.91 1.32
N PRO A 15 -11.98 -7.34 2.04
CA PRO A 15 -13.30 -7.94 2.15
C PRO A 15 -14.00 -7.82 0.80
N ALA A 16 -13.88 -8.84 -0.04
CA ALA A 16 -14.55 -8.86 -1.33
C ALA A 16 -16.02 -9.30 -1.17
N PRO A 17 -16.98 -8.58 -1.76
CA PRO A 17 -18.38 -9.00 -1.78
C PRO A 17 -18.52 -10.17 -2.75
N GLY A 18 -18.58 -11.38 -2.19
CA GLY A 18 -18.93 -12.59 -2.94
C GLY A 18 -17.74 -13.40 -3.40
N ARG A 19 -17.74 -14.66 -2.99
CA ARG A 19 -16.98 -15.75 -3.61
C ARG A 19 -17.42 -15.85 -5.07
N ARG A 20 -16.49 -15.93 -6.04
CA ARG A 20 -16.88 -16.33 -7.39
C ARG A 20 -17.46 -17.76 -7.32
N PRO A 21 -18.55 -18.10 -8.03
CA PRO A 21 -19.20 -19.42 -7.90
C PRO A 21 -18.28 -20.62 -8.17
N ASP A 22 -17.21 -20.37 -8.91
CA ASP A 22 -16.17 -21.27 -9.40
C ASP A 22 -14.86 -21.21 -8.58
N ASP A 23 -14.76 -20.30 -7.60
CA ASP A 23 -13.61 -20.21 -6.69
C ASP A 23 -13.68 -21.29 -5.61
N SER A 24 -13.00 -22.41 -5.86
CA SER A 24 -12.79 -23.47 -4.86
C SER A 24 -11.66 -23.15 -3.87
N GLU A 25 -10.85 -22.13 -4.15
CA GLU A 25 -9.72 -21.72 -3.33
C GLU A 25 -10.15 -20.76 -2.20
N LEU A 26 -9.42 -20.77 -1.08
CA LEU A 26 -9.68 -19.91 0.09
C LEU A 26 -8.98 -18.54 -0.02
N PHE A 27 -8.23 -18.34 -1.09
CA PHE A 27 -7.40 -17.19 -1.40
C PHE A 27 -7.32 -17.08 -2.92
N GLY A 28 -7.10 -15.88 -3.42
CA GLY A 28 -6.92 -15.63 -4.84
C GLY A 28 -6.17 -14.33 -5.04
N ASP A 29 -5.26 -14.31 -6.01
CA ASP A 29 -4.54 -13.11 -6.37
C ASP A 29 -5.53 -12.11 -6.96
N TYR A 30 -5.88 -11.08 -6.19
CA TYR A 30 -6.58 -9.94 -6.75
C TYR A 30 -5.59 -9.20 -7.65
N GLY A 31 -5.78 -9.34 -8.96
CA GLY A 31 -5.02 -8.58 -9.94
C GLY A 31 -5.16 -7.09 -9.64
N PHE A 32 -4.02 -6.43 -9.49
CA PHE A 32 -3.93 -4.99 -9.28
C PHE A 32 -3.35 -4.35 -10.54
N HIS A 33 -4.11 -3.48 -11.19
CA HIS A 33 -3.58 -2.75 -12.34
C HIS A 33 -2.83 -1.50 -11.83
N PRO A 34 -1.59 -1.21 -12.26
CA PRO A 34 -0.81 -0.06 -11.74
C PRO A 34 -1.52 1.30 -11.82
N ARG A 35 -2.42 1.48 -12.80
CA ARG A 35 -3.26 2.69 -12.92
C ARG A 35 -4.34 2.84 -11.84
N GLU A 36 -4.62 1.78 -11.10
CA GLU A 36 -5.53 1.81 -9.94
C GLU A 36 -4.83 2.36 -8.70
N LEU A 37 -3.48 2.41 -8.70
CA LEU A 37 -2.73 3.13 -7.66
C LEU A 37 -2.97 4.62 -7.80
N THR A 38 -3.56 5.26 -6.79
CA THR A 38 -3.85 6.70 -6.83
C THR A 38 -2.92 7.50 -5.94
N ALA A 39 -2.57 6.97 -4.76
CA ALA A 39 -1.71 7.65 -3.81
C ALA A 39 -0.93 6.66 -2.93
N ILE A 40 0.25 7.09 -2.48
CA ILE A 40 1.00 6.46 -1.39
C ILE A 40 1.11 7.42 -0.20
N TYR A 41 1.08 6.85 1.01
CA TYR A 41 1.21 7.59 2.26
C TYR A 41 2.42 7.07 3.02
N VAL A 42 3.45 7.89 3.11
CA VAL A 42 4.67 7.59 3.86
C VAL A 42 4.41 7.88 5.32
N GLY A 43 4.59 6.88 6.19
CA GLY A 43 4.34 7.00 7.62
C GLY A 43 5.23 8.05 8.31
N PRO A 44 4.83 8.56 9.50
CA PRO A 44 5.62 9.56 10.23
C PRO A 44 7.00 9.09 10.68
N ASN A 45 7.13 7.77 10.88
CA ASN A 45 8.36 7.11 11.33
C ASN A 45 9.04 6.34 10.19
N CYS A 46 8.72 6.65 8.93
CA CYS A 46 9.40 6.03 7.79
C CYS A 46 10.83 6.57 7.72
N PRO A 47 11.86 5.70 7.70
CA PRO A 47 13.24 6.12 7.49
C PRO A 47 13.39 6.93 6.20
N ASP A 48 14.34 7.87 6.20
CA ASP A 48 14.58 8.73 5.05
C ASP A 48 15.03 7.94 3.80
N GLU A 49 15.80 6.86 4.01
CA GLU A 49 16.25 5.94 2.97
C GLU A 49 15.08 5.19 2.32
N ASP A 50 14.23 4.55 3.12
CA ASP A 50 13.03 3.86 2.64
C ASP A 50 12.09 4.82 1.92
N ARG A 51 11.93 6.05 2.43
CA ARG A 51 11.14 7.08 1.77
C ARG A 51 11.71 7.43 0.40
N ALA A 52 13.03 7.61 0.30
CA ALA A 52 13.67 7.93 -0.97
C ALA A 52 13.48 6.80 -1.99
N ASP A 53 13.66 5.55 -1.57
CA ASP A 53 13.48 4.37 -2.42
C ASP A 53 12.03 4.25 -2.92
N LEU A 54 11.06 4.42 -2.02
CA LEU A 54 9.63 4.43 -2.38
C LEU A 54 9.28 5.54 -3.36
N LEU A 55 9.86 6.73 -3.21
CA LEU A 55 9.64 7.85 -4.13
C LEU A 55 10.29 7.60 -5.50
N ALA A 56 11.46 6.95 -5.53
CA ALA A 56 12.14 6.59 -6.77
C ALA A 56 11.32 5.59 -7.60
N LEU A 57 10.62 4.65 -6.97
CA LEU A 57 9.72 3.71 -7.69
C LEU A 57 8.62 4.42 -8.49
N LEU A 58 8.26 5.65 -8.09
CA LEU A 58 7.16 6.38 -8.71
C LEU A 58 7.54 6.96 -10.08
N THR A 59 8.83 7.01 -10.42
CA THR A 59 9.31 7.42 -11.75
C THR A 59 9.30 6.28 -12.77
N HIS A 60 8.78 5.10 -12.41
CA HIS A 60 8.73 3.92 -13.27
C HIS A 60 7.30 3.64 -13.76
N GLY A 61 6.66 4.61 -14.42
CA GLY A 61 5.30 4.46 -14.96
C GLY A 61 4.19 4.64 -13.93
N LEU A 62 4.50 5.28 -12.81
CA LEU A 62 3.60 5.60 -11.70
C LEU A 62 3.57 7.12 -11.43
N GLU A 63 3.82 7.94 -12.46
CA GLU A 63 3.90 9.40 -12.34
C GLU A 63 2.55 10.01 -11.96
N HIS A 64 1.44 9.31 -12.23
CA HIS A 64 0.09 9.70 -11.83
C HIS A 64 -0.19 9.53 -10.33
N VAL A 65 0.63 8.73 -9.64
CA VAL A 65 0.44 8.41 -8.22
C VAL A 65 0.87 9.58 -7.36
N GLN A 66 -0.01 10.06 -6.49
CA GLN A 66 0.30 11.10 -5.51
C GLN A 66 1.14 10.54 -4.35
N ALA A 67 2.07 11.32 -3.78
CA ALA A 67 2.76 10.93 -2.56
C ALA A 67 2.42 11.91 -1.44
N HIS A 68 2.22 11.37 -0.25
CA HIS A 68 1.94 12.14 0.95
C HIS A 68 2.88 11.75 2.07
N GLN A 69 3.39 12.74 2.78
CA GLN A 69 4.06 12.55 4.06
C GLN A 69 3.01 12.62 5.18
N MET A 70 2.95 11.58 5.99
CA MET A 70 2.14 11.56 7.21
C MET A 70 2.95 12.15 8.36
N SER A 71 2.27 12.87 9.26
CA SER A 71 2.85 13.38 10.51
C SER A 71 1.84 13.28 11.64
N PHE A 72 2.34 13.24 12.88
CA PHE A 72 1.49 13.25 14.06
C PHE A 72 1.03 14.66 14.38
N ASP A 73 -0.28 14.85 14.48
CA ASP A 73 -0.91 15.99 15.14
C ASP A 73 -1.24 15.55 16.57
N ILE A 74 -0.21 15.63 17.43
CA ILE A 74 -0.27 15.18 18.83
C ILE A 74 -1.40 15.88 19.61
N PRO A 75 -1.58 17.22 19.49
CA PRO A 75 -2.67 17.90 20.19
C PRO A 75 -4.07 17.34 19.88
N GLN A 76 -4.28 16.86 18.66
CA GLN A 76 -5.57 16.31 18.23
C GLN A 76 -5.58 14.77 18.14
N ALA A 77 -4.51 14.11 18.60
CA ALA A 77 -4.34 12.66 18.55
C ALA A 77 -4.67 12.03 17.18
N ARG A 78 -4.26 12.70 16.08
CA ARG A 78 -4.55 12.24 14.71
C ARG A 78 -3.31 12.24 13.82
N LEU A 79 -3.41 11.55 12.69
CA LEU A 79 -2.44 11.65 11.61
C LEU A 79 -2.90 12.69 10.60
N VAL A 80 -1.97 13.52 10.13
CA VAL A 80 -2.21 14.50 9.07
C VAL A 80 -1.30 14.22 7.88
N SER A 81 -1.87 14.26 6.69
CA SER A 81 -1.14 14.04 5.43
C SER A 81 -0.79 15.39 4.80
N ARG A 82 0.41 15.47 4.20
CA ARG A 82 0.85 16.61 3.39
C ARG A 82 1.38 16.10 2.05
N PRO A 83 0.99 16.70 0.92
CA PRO A 83 1.55 16.33 -0.37
C PRO A 83 3.08 16.48 -0.36
N ILE A 84 3.77 15.50 -0.94
CA ILE A 84 5.20 15.61 -1.27
C ILE A 84 5.25 16.18 -2.69
N LEU A 85 5.72 17.43 -2.82
CA LEU A 85 5.97 18.03 -4.12
C LEU A 85 7.15 17.28 -4.76
N ARG A 86 6.95 16.80 -5.99
CA ARG A 86 7.95 16.09 -6.79
C ARG A 86 8.39 16.97 -7.95
#